data_AF-A0A932T4H4-F1
#
_entry.id   AF-A0A932T4H4-F1
#
_cell.length_a   1.000
_cell.length_b   1.000
_cell.length_c   1.000
_cell.angle_alpha   90.00
_cell.angle_beta   90.00
_cell.angle_gamma   90.00
#
_symmetry.space_group_name_H-M   'P 1'
#
loop_
_entity.id
_entity.type
_entity.pdbx_description
1 polymer ?
#
loop_
_entity_poly.entity_id
_entity_poly.type
_entity_poly.pdbx_seq_one_letter_code
_entity_poly.pdbx_strand_id
1 'polypeptide(L)'
;MEQLGTVTKDNIFQALTYKINNDPVMKNTLVAYNGQYSTDANGNKTPQMPTTDDHYLILEAKVAGLNGSFDGRIVVNDDDVKDANGNPISNLVEMNTKKSLTAENDVHLEIFGEKIPIESGKIKSILDNIDTTSPSNQFDKYKTMLDNFAKALSDTAEAYIFQGNGQYVSGEEASLLSKDKSSMASIGLFSGSDIKTLSFNSSAIGNLSQADLDYLSTIHWNENIKIDGTNPTSFSKYYQNIRVTVSADKQNVDYLKDTQSSVAQSLSATYDTLVKVDKDSEMVDLIKFQAAYEANAKLITIVDEMLKTILGMKQ
;
A
#
# COMPACT_ATOMS: atom_id res chain seq x y z
N MET A 1 25.74 -4.86 38.63
CA MET A 1 26.14 -6.27 38.45
C MET A 1 25.16 -7.12 39.24
N GLU A 2 23.96 -7.34 38.71
CA GLU A 2 23.19 -8.51 39.11
C GLU A 2 23.47 -9.53 38.02
N GLN A 3 24.20 -10.59 38.38
CA GLN A 3 24.21 -11.80 37.58
C GLN A 3 22.75 -12.24 37.49
N LEU A 4 22.18 -12.15 36.28
CA LEU A 4 21.07 -13.03 35.95
C LEU A 4 21.52 -14.43 36.38
N GLY A 5 20.80 -15.02 37.34
CA GLY A 5 21.03 -16.40 37.73
C GLY A 5 20.89 -17.33 36.52
N THR A 6 21.08 -18.63 36.73
CA THR A 6 20.84 -19.64 35.69
C THR A 6 19.51 -19.34 34.98
N VAL A 7 19.55 -19.21 33.65
CA VAL A 7 18.35 -18.92 32.85
C VAL A 7 17.41 -20.13 32.98
N THR A 8 16.20 -19.89 33.46
CA THR A 8 15.12 -20.87 33.61
C THR A 8 13.93 -20.46 32.75
N LYS A 9 12.90 -21.30 32.72
CA LYS A 9 11.64 -20.99 32.00
C LYS A 9 10.91 -19.76 32.57
N ASP A 10 11.24 -19.36 33.80
CA ASP A 10 10.55 -18.28 34.52
C ASP A 10 11.29 -16.93 34.43
N ASN A 11 12.40 -16.83 33.67
CA ASN A 11 13.17 -15.59 33.52
C ASN A 11 13.76 -15.39 32.11
N ILE A 12 13.21 -16.08 31.11
CA ILE A 12 13.78 -16.13 29.77
C ILE A 12 13.68 -14.78 29.05
N PHE A 13 12.57 -14.05 29.17
CA PHE A 13 12.42 -12.73 28.55
C PHE A 13 13.19 -11.65 29.30
N GLN A 14 13.37 -11.76 30.61
CA GLN A 14 14.29 -10.93 31.39
C GLN A 14 15.74 -11.12 30.91
N ALA A 15 16.18 -12.37 30.75
CA ALA A 15 17.51 -12.69 30.26
C ALA A 15 17.73 -12.19 28.82
N LEU A 16 16.74 -12.36 27.94
CA LEU A 16 16.76 -11.83 26.56
C LEU A 16 16.81 -10.30 26.55
N THR A 17 15.98 -9.64 27.35
CA THR A 17 15.95 -8.17 27.47
C THR A 17 17.31 -7.62 27.88
N TYR A 18 17.94 -8.24 28.89
CA TYR A 18 19.29 -7.86 29.31
C TYR A 18 20.32 -8.09 28.20
N LYS A 19 20.27 -9.24 27.53
CA LYS A 19 21.23 -9.59 26.47
C LYS A 19 21.15 -8.62 25.30
N ILE A 20 19.94 -8.32 24.81
CA ILE A 20 19.71 -7.40 23.69
C ILE A 20 20.19 -5.98 24.05
N ASN A 21 19.85 -5.49 25.25
CA ASN A 21 20.21 -4.14 25.68
C ASN A 21 21.71 -3.96 26.02
N ASN A 22 22.46 -5.05 26.20
CA ASN A 22 23.89 -5.03 26.50
C ASN A 22 24.77 -5.62 25.39
N ASP A 23 24.16 -6.09 24.29
CA ASP A 23 24.90 -6.60 23.14
C ASP A 23 25.68 -5.47 22.43
N PRO A 24 26.92 -5.71 21.96
CA PRO A 24 27.75 -4.69 21.32
C PRO A 24 27.13 -4.06 20.07
N VAL A 25 26.26 -4.80 19.37
CA VAL A 25 25.65 -4.38 18.10
C VAL A 25 24.19 -4.00 18.33
N MET A 26 23.39 -4.88 18.95
CA MET A 26 21.94 -4.67 19.09
C MET A 26 21.60 -3.49 19.99
N LYS A 27 22.43 -3.18 21.00
CA LYS A 27 22.22 -2.01 21.87
C LYS A 27 22.17 -0.69 21.08
N ASN A 28 22.82 -0.61 19.92
CA ASN A 28 22.87 0.64 19.16
C ASN A 28 21.63 0.83 18.27
N THR A 29 20.94 -0.25 17.92
CA THR A 29 19.81 -0.22 16.99
C THR A 29 18.46 -0.46 17.67
N LEU A 30 18.44 -1.23 18.76
CA LEU A 30 17.23 -1.71 19.41
C LEU A 30 17.23 -1.41 20.92
N VAL A 31 16.03 -1.38 21.49
CA VAL A 31 15.77 -1.43 22.93
C VAL A 31 14.75 -2.53 23.17
N ALA A 32 15.05 -3.42 24.11
CA ALA A 32 14.15 -4.47 24.56
C ALA A 32 13.51 -4.11 25.90
N TYR A 33 12.25 -4.52 26.08
CA TYR A 33 11.51 -4.42 27.34
C TYR A 33 10.85 -5.76 27.68
N ASN A 34 10.76 -6.04 28.97
CA ASN A 34 10.02 -7.16 29.52
C ASN A 34 8.63 -6.69 29.98
N GLY A 35 7.61 -6.84 29.13
CA GLY A 35 6.24 -6.41 29.37
C GLY A 35 5.91 -4.98 28.92
N GLN A 36 4.65 -4.55 29.13
CA GLN A 36 4.21 -3.20 28.74
C GLN A 36 4.99 -2.12 29.48
N TYR A 37 5.20 -0.99 28.81
CA TYR A 37 5.73 0.22 29.40
C TYR A 37 4.72 1.37 29.23
N SER A 38 4.73 2.32 30.15
CA SER A 38 4.02 3.59 30.05
C SER A 38 5.01 4.68 29.66
N THR A 39 4.58 5.58 28.79
CA THR A 39 5.38 6.75 28.40
C THR A 39 4.91 7.94 29.22
N ASP A 40 5.80 8.55 30.00
CA ASP A 40 5.51 9.78 30.73
C ASP A 40 5.40 10.98 29.77
N ALA A 41 4.93 12.13 30.27
CA ALA A 41 4.80 13.35 29.47
C ALA A 41 6.14 13.91 28.93
N ASN A 42 7.27 13.38 29.40
CA ASN A 42 8.63 13.74 28.96
C ASN A 42 9.22 12.71 27.99
N GLY A 43 8.46 11.69 27.59
CA GLY A 43 8.90 10.63 26.68
C GLY A 43 9.70 9.50 27.33
N ASN A 44 9.85 9.49 28.66
CA ASN A 44 10.53 8.40 29.36
C ASN A 44 9.60 7.19 29.51
N LYS A 45 10.11 6.02 29.17
CA LYS A 45 9.38 4.75 29.24
C LYS A 45 9.63 4.09 30.60
N THR A 46 8.55 3.84 31.35
CA THR A 46 8.59 3.16 32.65
C THR A 46 7.83 1.83 32.56
N PRO A 47 8.36 0.71 33.09
CA PRO A 47 7.64 -0.57 33.07
C PRO A 47 6.29 -0.47 33.80
N GLN A 48 5.21 -0.93 33.17
CA GLN A 48 3.86 -1.02 33.78
C GLN A 48 3.67 -2.29 34.60
N MET A 49 4.60 -3.22 34.52
CA MET A 49 4.54 -4.52 35.17
C MET A 49 5.75 -4.70 36.11
N PRO A 50 5.63 -5.53 37.16
CA PRO A 50 6.75 -5.85 38.03
C PRO A 50 7.93 -6.37 37.21
N THR A 51 9.10 -5.73 37.34
CA THR A 51 10.32 -6.11 36.62
C THR A 51 10.90 -7.45 37.09
N THR A 52 10.39 -7.98 38.19
CA THR A 52 10.75 -9.27 38.80
C THR A 52 10.07 -10.46 38.12
N ASP A 53 8.95 -10.26 37.45
CA ASP A 53 8.20 -11.32 36.78
C ASP A 53 8.53 -11.34 35.28
N ASP A 54 8.53 -12.52 34.67
CA ASP A 54 8.76 -12.69 33.24
C ASP A 54 7.43 -12.57 32.48
N HIS A 55 7.38 -11.66 31.51
CA HIS A 55 6.15 -11.37 30.76
C HIS A 55 6.33 -11.76 29.30
N TYR A 56 6.60 -10.78 28.44
CA TYR A 56 6.84 -10.97 27.02
C TYR A 56 7.81 -9.91 26.52
N LEU A 57 8.54 -10.25 25.46
CA LEU A 57 9.54 -9.37 24.87
C LEU A 57 8.88 -8.31 23.97
N ILE A 58 9.11 -7.04 24.27
CA ILE A 58 8.83 -5.93 23.35
C ILE A 58 10.15 -5.44 22.80
N LEU A 59 10.26 -5.33 21.47
CA LEU A 59 11.42 -4.77 20.78
C LEU A 59 11.03 -3.46 20.11
N GLU A 60 11.89 -2.47 20.27
CA GLU A 60 11.72 -1.17 19.65
C GLU A 60 13.01 -0.71 18.99
N ALA A 61 12.91 -0.17 17.78
CA ALA A 61 14.04 0.51 17.17
C ALA A 61 14.35 1.82 17.93
N LYS A 62 15.64 2.10 18.15
CA LYS A 62 16.09 3.38 18.77
C LYS A 62 15.82 4.58 17.88
N VAL A 63 15.85 4.37 16.57
CA VAL A 63 15.44 5.37 15.58
C VAL A 63 14.02 5.01 15.17
N ALA A 64 13.07 5.89 15.49
CA ALA A 64 11.67 5.67 15.12
C ALA A 64 11.55 5.65 13.59
N GLY A 65 11.07 4.53 13.06
CA GLY A 65 10.62 4.41 11.67
C GLY A 65 9.21 4.95 11.49
N LEU A 66 8.63 4.71 10.32
CA LEU A 66 7.19 4.91 10.12
C LEU A 66 6.44 3.98 11.09
N ASN A 67 5.39 4.50 11.74
CA ASN A 67 4.62 3.73 12.72
C ASN A 67 4.07 2.44 12.07
N GLY A 68 4.21 1.28 12.71
CA GLY A 68 3.79 -0.01 12.14
C GLY A 68 4.74 -0.61 11.08
N SER A 69 5.83 0.07 10.72
CA SER A 69 6.87 -0.47 9.83
C SER A 69 7.99 -1.08 10.67
N PHE A 70 7.91 -2.38 10.92
CA PHE A 70 9.00 -3.18 11.47
C PHE A 70 9.47 -4.15 10.39
N ASP A 71 10.74 -4.02 10.02
CA ASP A 71 11.42 -4.98 9.17
C ASP A 71 12.51 -5.66 9.98
N GLY A 72 12.35 -6.96 10.18
CA GLY A 72 13.24 -7.74 11.00
C GLY A 72 12.84 -9.21 10.95
N ARG A 73 13.85 -10.06 10.80
CA ARG A 73 13.69 -11.51 10.84
C ARG A 73 14.13 -12.02 12.20
N ILE A 74 13.25 -12.73 12.90
CA ILE A 74 13.57 -13.39 14.16
C ILE A 74 13.36 -14.89 13.96
N VAL A 75 14.45 -15.65 14.07
CA VAL A 75 14.42 -17.11 14.02
C VAL A 75 14.75 -17.64 15.41
N VAL A 76 13.86 -18.48 15.94
CA VAL A 76 14.07 -19.19 17.20
C VAL A 76 14.59 -20.58 16.87
N ASN A 77 15.81 -20.86 17.29
CA ASN A 77 16.40 -22.20 17.22
C ASN A 77 16.14 -22.91 18.54
N ASP A 78 15.34 -23.97 18.51
CA ASP A 78 15.11 -24.81 19.67
C ASP A 78 15.88 -26.13 19.47
N ASP A 79 16.97 -26.31 20.21
CA ASP A 79 17.79 -27.51 20.13
C ASP A 79 17.16 -28.71 20.87
N ASP A 80 16.18 -28.46 21.73
CA ASP A 80 15.46 -29.48 22.51
C ASP A 80 14.25 -30.03 21.75
N VAL A 81 13.63 -29.22 20.87
CA VAL A 81 12.51 -29.64 20.02
C VAL A 81 13.04 -30.19 18.70
N LYS A 82 12.87 -31.50 18.52
CA LYS A 82 13.35 -32.23 17.33
C LYS A 82 12.21 -32.67 16.42
N ASP A 83 12.46 -32.65 15.11
CA ASP A 83 11.58 -33.27 14.12
C ASP A 83 11.54 -34.80 14.28
N ALA A 84 10.69 -35.47 13.47
CA ALA A 84 10.56 -36.94 13.50
C ALA A 84 11.88 -37.69 13.21
N ASN A 85 12.90 -36.99 12.70
CA ASN A 85 14.21 -37.50 12.34
C ASN A 85 15.31 -37.10 13.34
N GLY A 86 14.95 -36.41 14.44
CA GLY A 86 15.89 -36.00 15.49
C GLY A 86 16.63 -34.67 15.24
N ASN A 87 16.24 -33.90 14.22
CA ASN A 87 16.88 -32.61 13.91
C ASN A 87 16.20 -31.46 14.66
N PRO A 88 16.95 -30.50 15.21
CA PRO A 88 16.38 -29.36 15.91
C PRO A 88 15.52 -28.50 14.98
N ILE A 89 14.35 -28.08 15.46
CA ILE A 89 13.39 -27.29 14.70
C ILE A 89 13.75 -25.81 14.85
N SER A 90 13.85 -25.12 13.71
CA SER A 90 14.00 -23.66 13.66
C SER A 90 12.66 -23.06 13.26
N ASN A 91 12.14 -22.11 14.05
CA ASN A 91 10.85 -21.47 13.81
C ASN A 91 11.04 -19.99 13.49
N LEU A 92 10.40 -19.53 12.42
CA LEU A 92 10.31 -18.11 12.11
C LEU A 92 9.23 -17.46 12.99
N VAL A 93 9.58 -16.36 13.65
CA VAL A 93 8.62 -15.52 14.36
C VAL A 93 8.04 -14.53 13.35
N GLU A 94 6.78 -14.73 13.01
CA GLU A 94 6.06 -13.87 12.07
C GLU A 94 5.27 -12.76 12.79
N MET A 95 4.95 -11.72 12.05
CA MET A 95 4.10 -10.64 12.52
C MET A 95 2.72 -11.18 12.92
N ASN A 96 2.27 -10.89 14.14
CA ASN A 96 0.94 -11.26 14.58
C ASN A 96 -0.09 -10.28 14.00
N THR A 97 -0.77 -10.68 12.93
CA THR A 97 -1.78 -9.87 12.23
C THR A 97 -2.96 -9.40 13.10
N LYS A 98 -3.18 -9.99 14.29
CA LYS A 98 -4.23 -9.57 15.23
C LYS A 98 -3.77 -8.53 16.26
N LYS A 99 -2.46 -8.35 16.41
CA LYS A 99 -1.86 -7.50 17.45
C LYS A 99 -0.96 -6.41 16.88
N SER A 100 -0.39 -6.64 15.71
CA SER A 100 0.42 -5.66 15.00
C SER A 100 -0.48 -4.62 14.35
N LEU A 101 -0.08 -3.36 14.48
CA LEU A 101 -0.72 -2.23 13.82
C LEU A 101 -0.03 -2.02 12.47
N THR A 102 -0.81 -1.99 11.39
CA THR A 102 -0.31 -1.63 10.07
C THR A 102 -0.28 -0.11 9.93
N ALA A 103 0.75 0.42 9.26
CA ALA A 103 0.79 1.83 8.90
C ALA A 103 -0.36 2.16 7.93
N GLU A 104 -1.18 3.14 8.26
CA GLU A 104 -2.29 3.58 7.40
C GLU A 104 -2.22 5.10 7.18
N ASN A 105 -2.43 5.52 5.93
CA ASN A 105 -2.72 6.89 5.56
C ASN A 105 -4.22 6.99 5.28
N ASP A 106 -4.98 7.51 6.24
CA ASP A 106 -6.38 7.90 6.04
C ASP A 106 -6.41 9.30 5.42
N VAL A 107 -6.90 9.39 4.18
CA VAL A 107 -7.10 10.65 3.49
C VAL A 107 -8.57 10.77 3.14
N HIS A 108 -9.23 11.78 3.68
CA HIS A 108 -10.63 12.09 3.39
C HIS A 108 -10.87 13.59 3.37
N LEU A 109 -12.02 13.98 2.83
CA LEU A 109 -12.48 15.37 2.85
C LEU A 109 -13.43 15.55 4.03
N GLU A 110 -13.27 16.65 4.76
CA GLU A 110 -14.14 17.02 5.87
C GLU A 110 -14.73 18.42 5.68
N ILE A 111 -15.97 18.58 6.13
CA ILE A 111 -16.59 19.89 6.35
C ILE A 111 -17.13 19.91 7.78
N PHE A 112 -16.73 20.90 8.57
CA PHE A 112 -17.11 21.04 9.98
C PHE A 112 -16.81 19.82 10.86
N GLY A 113 -15.73 19.08 10.56
CA GLY A 113 -15.32 17.88 11.30
C GLY A 113 -16.11 16.62 10.94
N GLU A 114 -16.94 16.67 9.88
CA GLU A 114 -17.68 15.52 9.37
C GLU A 114 -17.13 15.11 7.99
N LYS A 115 -16.90 13.80 7.82
CA LYS A 115 -16.40 13.22 6.56
C LYS A 115 -17.44 13.37 5.46
N ILE A 116 -17.01 13.90 4.32
CA ILE A 116 -17.84 13.99 3.11
C ILE A 116 -17.73 12.67 2.34
N PRO A 117 -18.83 11.92 2.15
CA PRO A 117 -18.83 10.76 1.28
C PRO A 117 -18.75 11.23 -0.18
N ILE A 118 -17.59 11.04 -0.81
CA ILE A 118 -17.46 11.25 -2.25
C ILE A 118 -17.80 9.93 -2.95
N GLU A 119 -18.89 9.90 -3.70
CA GLU A 119 -19.36 8.67 -4.35
C GLU A 119 -18.75 8.46 -5.75
N SER A 120 -18.39 9.54 -6.45
CA SER A 120 -17.98 9.45 -7.86
C SER A 120 -17.06 10.59 -8.32
N GLY A 121 -16.60 10.48 -9.56
CA GLY A 121 -15.79 11.50 -10.23
C GLY A 121 -14.30 11.42 -9.91
N LYS A 122 -13.54 12.39 -10.43
CA LYS A 122 -12.07 12.41 -10.36
C LYS A 122 -11.56 12.49 -8.92
N ILE A 123 -12.27 13.20 -8.04
CA ILE A 123 -11.90 13.35 -6.64
C ILE A 123 -11.96 12.00 -5.93
N LYS A 124 -13.02 11.20 -6.16
CA LYS A 124 -13.11 9.84 -5.60
C LYS A 124 -11.94 8.97 -6.04
N SER A 125 -11.62 8.98 -7.34
CA SER A 125 -10.50 8.20 -7.86
C SER A 125 -9.14 8.64 -7.28
N ILE A 126 -8.95 9.93 -7.05
CA ILE A 126 -7.73 10.44 -6.38
C ILE A 126 -7.70 9.97 -4.93
N LEU A 127 -8.81 10.15 -4.20
CA LEU A 127 -8.91 9.77 -2.80
C LEU A 127 -8.63 8.29 -2.59
N ASP A 128 -9.27 7.45 -3.40
CA ASP A 128 -9.13 5.99 -3.32
C ASP A 128 -7.72 5.49 -3.55
N ASN A 129 -6.90 6.21 -4.31
CA ASN A 129 -5.53 5.82 -4.63
C ASN A 129 -4.48 6.40 -3.67
N ILE A 130 -4.85 7.38 -2.84
CA ILE A 130 -3.95 7.98 -1.84
C ILE A 130 -4.25 7.40 -0.44
N ASP A 131 -5.51 7.10 -0.15
CA ASP A 131 -5.94 6.44 1.07
C ASP A 131 -5.54 4.96 1.06
N THR A 132 -4.72 4.53 2.01
CA THR A 132 -4.29 3.12 2.10
C THR A 132 -5.39 2.22 2.65
N THR A 133 -6.40 2.78 3.31
CA THR A 133 -7.55 2.03 3.83
C THR A 133 -8.57 1.73 2.72
N SER A 134 -8.44 2.40 1.57
CA SER A 134 -9.33 2.20 0.43
C SER A 134 -9.07 0.85 -0.26
N PRO A 135 -10.08 -0.03 -0.39
CA PRO A 135 -9.94 -1.29 -1.12
C PRO A 135 -9.75 -1.09 -2.63
N SER A 136 -10.04 0.12 -3.12
CA SER A 136 -9.89 0.51 -4.53
C SER A 136 -8.53 1.12 -4.85
N ASN A 137 -7.61 1.18 -3.88
CA ASN A 137 -6.27 1.71 -4.09
C ASN A 137 -5.46 0.79 -5.01
N GLN A 138 -5.22 1.22 -6.25
CA GLN A 138 -4.40 0.46 -7.20
C GLN A 138 -2.90 0.71 -6.97
N PHE A 139 -2.52 1.88 -6.47
CA PHE A 139 -1.13 2.21 -6.18
C PHE A 139 -0.58 1.35 -5.04
N ASP A 140 -1.38 1.11 -4.00
CA ASP A 140 -1.00 0.23 -2.90
C ASP A 140 -0.78 -1.22 -3.38
N LYS A 141 -1.63 -1.71 -4.29
CA LYS A 141 -1.43 -3.03 -4.90
C LYS A 141 -0.13 -3.10 -5.69
N TYR A 142 0.15 -2.12 -6.56
CA TYR A 142 1.39 -2.11 -7.33
C TYR A 142 2.62 -1.98 -6.44
N LYS A 143 2.54 -1.13 -5.41
CA LYS A 143 3.60 -0.97 -4.41
C LYS A 143 3.85 -2.30 -3.69
N THR A 144 2.80 -2.98 -3.21
CA THR A 144 2.91 -4.28 -2.55
C THR A 144 3.56 -5.33 -3.46
N MET A 145 3.19 -5.37 -4.74
CA MET A 145 3.85 -6.28 -5.70
C MET A 145 5.34 -5.95 -5.86
N LEU A 146 5.70 -4.67 -5.96
CA LEU A 146 7.10 -4.24 -6.08
C LEU A 146 7.90 -4.51 -4.80
N ASP A 147 7.30 -4.31 -3.63
CA ASP A 147 7.92 -4.58 -2.33
C ASP A 147 8.15 -6.08 -2.15
N ASN A 148 7.17 -6.92 -2.49
CA ASN A 148 7.31 -8.37 -2.48
C ASN A 148 8.44 -8.82 -3.42
N PHE A 149 8.53 -8.23 -4.62
CA PHE A 149 9.63 -8.51 -5.55
C PHE A 149 10.98 -8.11 -4.96
N ALA A 150 11.10 -6.91 -4.40
CA ALA A 150 12.32 -6.41 -3.79
C ALA A 150 12.76 -7.29 -2.60
N LYS A 151 11.82 -7.63 -1.71
CA LYS A 151 12.05 -8.51 -0.57
C LYS A 151 12.54 -9.88 -1.02
N ALA A 152 11.85 -10.51 -1.98
CA ALA A 152 12.23 -11.83 -2.48
C ALA A 152 13.59 -11.80 -3.18
N LEU A 153 13.89 -10.74 -3.94
CA LEU A 153 15.18 -10.57 -4.59
C LEU A 153 16.31 -10.39 -3.58
N SER A 154 16.10 -9.52 -2.58
CA SER A 154 17.07 -9.32 -1.50
C SER A 154 17.31 -10.62 -0.75
N ASP A 155 16.25 -11.32 -0.33
CA ASP A 155 16.36 -12.58 0.39
C ASP A 155 17.10 -13.65 -0.44
N THR A 156 16.69 -13.85 -1.70
CA THR A 156 17.28 -14.86 -2.59
C THR A 156 18.74 -14.58 -2.88
N ALA A 157 19.14 -13.30 -2.96
CA ALA A 157 20.52 -12.91 -3.24
C ALA A 157 21.36 -12.67 -1.97
N GLU A 158 20.77 -12.87 -0.78
CA GLU A 158 21.46 -12.70 0.50
C GLU A 158 22.27 -13.95 0.85
N ALA A 159 21.65 -15.13 0.80
CA ALA A 159 22.29 -16.38 1.19
C ALA A 159 21.68 -17.62 0.54
N TYR A 160 22.44 -18.73 0.57
CA TYR A 160 22.00 -20.03 0.04
C TYR A 160 22.65 -21.21 0.77
N ILE A 161 22.12 -22.41 0.55
CA ILE A 161 22.77 -23.68 0.93
C ILE A 161 22.88 -24.60 -0.29
N PHE A 162 24.07 -25.11 -0.55
CA PHE A 162 24.27 -26.15 -1.57
C PHE A 162 23.94 -27.54 -1.03
N GLN A 163 22.99 -28.23 -1.66
CA GLN A 163 22.54 -29.57 -1.24
C GLN A 163 23.20 -30.71 -2.02
N GLY A 164 24.07 -30.41 -2.99
CA GLY A 164 24.63 -31.40 -3.91
C GLY A 164 23.82 -31.54 -5.21
N ASN A 165 24.43 -32.15 -6.24
CA ASN A 165 23.81 -32.37 -7.55
C ASN A 165 23.22 -31.11 -8.23
N GLY A 166 23.82 -29.94 -7.97
CA GLY A 166 23.35 -28.66 -8.52
C GLY A 166 22.03 -28.15 -7.91
N GLN A 167 21.60 -28.68 -6.76
CA GLN A 167 20.42 -28.23 -6.03
C GLN A 167 20.81 -27.25 -4.91
N TYR A 168 19.97 -26.24 -4.72
CA TYR A 168 20.20 -25.16 -3.77
C TYR A 168 18.95 -24.87 -2.95
N VAL A 169 19.12 -24.66 -1.64
CA VAL A 169 18.15 -23.89 -0.84
C VAL A 169 18.40 -22.43 -1.13
N SER A 170 17.41 -21.77 -1.72
CA SER A 170 17.53 -20.39 -2.15
C SER A 170 16.96 -19.44 -1.12
N GLY A 171 17.74 -18.41 -0.80
CA GLY A 171 17.34 -17.35 0.11
C GLY A 171 17.75 -17.58 1.56
N GLU A 172 17.99 -16.48 2.26
CA GLU A 172 18.36 -16.49 3.67
C GLU A 172 17.26 -17.14 4.52
N GLU A 173 15.98 -16.89 4.23
CA GLU A 173 14.88 -17.41 5.04
C GLU A 173 14.86 -18.94 5.04
N ALA A 174 14.84 -19.51 3.84
CA ALA A 174 14.80 -20.95 3.65
C ALA A 174 16.08 -21.60 4.15
N SER A 175 17.22 -20.90 4.04
CA SER A 175 18.51 -21.38 4.53
C SER A 175 18.56 -21.45 6.06
N LEU A 176 18.05 -20.43 6.76
CA LEU A 176 17.99 -20.40 8.22
C LEU A 176 17.04 -21.46 8.80
N LEU A 177 15.97 -21.79 8.07
CA LEU A 177 15.01 -22.84 8.44
C LEU A 177 15.44 -24.25 8.03
N SER A 178 16.52 -24.37 7.23
CA SER A 178 17.02 -25.65 6.77
C SER A 178 17.77 -26.40 7.87
N LYS A 179 17.68 -27.74 7.85
CA LYS A 179 18.51 -28.63 8.67
C LYS A 179 20.01 -28.39 8.47
N ASP A 180 20.40 -27.94 7.28
CA ASP A 180 21.79 -27.76 6.86
C ASP A 180 22.26 -26.30 7.03
N LYS A 181 21.61 -25.51 7.90
CA LYS A 181 21.91 -24.08 8.13
C LYS A 181 23.38 -23.75 8.42
N SER A 182 24.14 -24.70 8.96
CA SER A 182 25.58 -24.55 9.21
C SER A 182 26.42 -24.45 7.94
N SER A 183 25.90 -24.91 6.80
CA SER A 183 26.53 -24.86 5.49
C SER A 183 26.06 -23.67 4.65
N MET A 184 25.40 -22.68 5.27
CA MET A 184 24.90 -21.50 4.59
C MET A 184 26.06 -20.60 4.14
N ALA A 185 26.06 -20.25 2.85
CA ALA A 185 26.94 -19.25 2.27
C ALA A 185 26.18 -17.93 2.18
N SER A 186 26.78 -16.85 2.69
CA SER A 186 26.25 -15.50 2.58
C SER A 186 26.95 -14.78 1.44
N ILE A 187 26.15 -14.16 0.58
CA ILE A 187 26.56 -13.36 -0.57
C ILE A 187 26.37 -11.87 -0.24
N GLY A 188 25.21 -11.50 0.29
CA GLY A 188 24.89 -10.12 0.65
C GLY A 188 24.85 -9.16 -0.53
N LEU A 189 24.35 -9.61 -1.70
CA LEU A 189 24.42 -8.85 -2.96
C LEU A 189 23.38 -7.72 -3.02
N PHE A 190 22.22 -7.94 -2.44
CA PHE A 190 21.14 -6.97 -2.32
C PHE A 190 20.71 -6.87 -0.86
N SER A 191 20.27 -5.69 -0.45
CA SER A 191 19.74 -5.40 0.88
C SER A 191 18.44 -4.62 0.76
N GLY A 192 17.62 -4.66 1.81
CA GLY A 192 16.35 -3.95 1.87
C GLY A 192 15.14 -4.88 1.71
N SER A 193 14.01 -4.49 2.30
CA SER A 193 12.78 -5.29 2.37
C SER A 193 11.64 -4.74 1.53
N ASP A 194 11.82 -3.56 0.95
CA ASP A 194 10.85 -2.91 0.11
C ASP A 194 11.54 -2.27 -1.10
N ILE A 195 10.77 -1.81 -2.08
CA ILE A 195 11.34 -1.26 -3.31
C ILE A 195 12.11 0.06 -3.07
N LYS A 196 11.84 0.73 -1.95
CA LYS A 196 12.45 2.02 -1.60
C LYS A 196 13.81 1.86 -0.93
N THR A 197 13.97 0.80 -0.16
CA THR A 197 15.19 0.46 0.58
C THR A 197 16.09 -0.52 -0.18
N LEU A 198 15.57 -1.13 -1.25
CA LEU A 198 16.34 -2.04 -2.10
C LEU A 198 17.64 -1.36 -2.58
N SER A 199 18.77 -1.92 -2.16
CA SER A 199 20.09 -1.39 -2.48
C SER A 199 21.02 -2.52 -2.88
N PHE A 200 21.81 -2.25 -3.92
CA PHE A 200 22.82 -3.16 -4.43
C PHE A 200 24.14 -2.96 -3.70
N ASN A 201 24.71 -4.04 -3.17
CA ASN A 201 26.01 -4.03 -2.52
C ASN A 201 27.12 -4.32 -3.54
N SER A 202 27.65 -3.27 -4.15
CA SER A 202 28.74 -3.40 -5.13
C SER A 202 30.03 -3.98 -4.55
N SER A 203 30.24 -3.88 -3.23
CA SER A 203 31.43 -4.42 -2.57
C SER A 203 31.39 -5.95 -2.44
N ALA A 204 30.20 -6.56 -2.48
CA ALA A 204 30.04 -8.01 -2.46
C ALA A 204 30.64 -8.68 -3.70
N ILE A 205 30.63 -8.01 -4.86
CA ILE A 205 31.12 -8.55 -6.14
C ILE A 205 32.58 -9.02 -6.04
N GLY A 206 33.43 -8.26 -5.34
CA GLY A 206 34.85 -8.57 -5.21
C GLY A 206 35.15 -9.83 -4.39
N ASN A 207 34.17 -10.30 -3.61
CA ASN A 207 34.32 -11.45 -2.71
C ASN A 207 33.54 -12.68 -3.18
N LEU A 208 32.91 -12.63 -4.36
CA LEU A 208 32.15 -13.76 -4.91
C LEU A 208 33.09 -14.91 -5.28
N SER A 209 32.83 -16.07 -4.69
CA SER A 209 33.43 -17.34 -5.06
C SER A 209 32.78 -17.93 -6.32
N GLN A 210 33.40 -18.96 -6.91
CA GLN A 210 32.80 -19.68 -8.04
C GLN A 210 31.45 -20.31 -7.65
N ALA A 211 31.31 -20.79 -6.41
CA ALA A 211 30.06 -21.37 -5.93
C ALA A 211 28.95 -20.32 -5.84
N ASP A 212 29.28 -19.08 -5.46
CA ASP A 212 28.32 -17.98 -5.45
C ASP A 212 27.86 -17.64 -6.87
N LEU A 213 28.78 -17.60 -7.83
CA LEU A 213 28.46 -17.34 -9.24
C LEU A 213 27.57 -18.45 -9.83
N ASP A 214 27.87 -19.70 -9.53
CA ASP A 214 27.08 -20.85 -9.96
C ASP A 214 25.67 -20.76 -9.37
N TYR A 215 25.53 -20.46 -8.07
CA TYR A 215 24.23 -20.24 -7.43
C TYR A 215 23.45 -19.07 -8.06
N LEU A 216 24.07 -17.90 -8.21
CA LEU A 216 23.44 -16.71 -8.78
C LEU A 216 22.92 -16.96 -10.20
N SER A 217 23.62 -17.79 -10.98
CA SER A 217 23.17 -18.20 -12.31
C SER A 217 21.86 -19.01 -12.28
N THR A 218 21.61 -19.75 -11.20
CA THR A 218 20.39 -20.55 -11.04
C THR A 218 19.16 -19.69 -10.73
N ILE A 219 19.34 -18.54 -10.07
CA ILE A 219 18.25 -17.63 -9.68
C ILE A 219 17.42 -17.22 -10.90
N HIS A 220 18.07 -16.95 -12.02
CA HIS A 220 17.40 -16.53 -13.25
C HIS A 220 16.39 -17.57 -13.77
N TRP A 221 16.71 -18.86 -13.62
CA TRP A 221 15.92 -19.99 -14.11
C TRP A 221 15.05 -20.63 -13.02
N ASN A 222 15.12 -20.14 -11.79
CA ASN A 222 14.37 -20.71 -10.69
C ASN A 222 12.89 -20.33 -10.79
N GLU A 223 12.04 -21.33 -11.00
CA GLU A 223 10.59 -21.19 -11.08
C GLU A 223 9.88 -21.47 -9.75
N ASN A 224 10.64 -21.78 -8.69
CA ASN A 224 10.14 -22.17 -7.39
C ASN A 224 10.39 -21.10 -6.31
N ILE A 225 10.30 -19.81 -6.67
CA ILE A 225 10.48 -18.69 -5.74
C ILE A 225 9.12 -18.22 -5.24
N LYS A 226 8.94 -18.15 -3.93
CA LYS A 226 7.71 -17.64 -3.29
C LYS A 226 7.82 -16.13 -3.07
N ILE A 227 7.44 -15.34 -4.06
CA ILE A 227 7.56 -13.87 -4.00
C ILE A 227 6.45 -13.24 -3.15
N ASP A 228 5.22 -13.70 -3.30
CA ASP A 228 4.03 -13.20 -2.56
C ASP A 228 3.58 -14.12 -1.42
N GLY A 229 4.42 -15.12 -1.08
CA GLY A 229 4.12 -16.11 -0.05
C GLY A 229 3.12 -17.20 -0.45
N THR A 230 2.53 -17.15 -1.65
CA THR A 230 1.48 -18.10 -2.07
C THR A 230 2.02 -19.16 -3.02
N ASN A 231 2.19 -18.80 -4.29
CA ASN A 231 2.49 -19.72 -5.37
C ASN A 231 3.94 -19.57 -5.82
N PRO A 232 4.66 -20.68 -6.02
CA PRO A 232 5.98 -20.60 -6.60
C PRO A 232 5.94 -19.99 -8.00
N THR A 233 6.88 -19.09 -8.28
CA THR A 233 7.03 -18.39 -9.56
C THR A 233 8.51 -18.11 -9.82
N SER A 234 8.82 -17.51 -10.96
CA SER A 234 10.14 -16.93 -11.24
C SER A 234 10.10 -15.41 -11.18
N PHE A 235 11.24 -14.76 -10.94
CA PHE A 235 11.35 -13.30 -10.99
C PHE A 235 10.88 -12.74 -12.33
N SER A 236 11.24 -13.41 -13.44
CA SER A 236 10.82 -13.01 -14.79
C SER A 236 9.29 -13.06 -14.95
N LYS A 237 8.64 -14.13 -14.52
CA LYS A 237 7.18 -14.29 -14.63
C LYS A 237 6.44 -13.31 -13.72
N TYR A 238 6.94 -13.08 -12.52
CA TYR A 238 6.34 -12.13 -11.58
C TYR A 238 6.46 -10.69 -12.09
N TYR A 239 7.64 -10.30 -12.60
CA TYR A 239 7.82 -8.98 -13.21
C TYR A 239 6.95 -8.78 -14.45
N GLN A 240 6.80 -9.82 -15.29
CA GLN A 240 5.83 -9.79 -16.39
C GLN A 240 4.40 -9.62 -15.89
N ASN A 241 4.01 -10.30 -14.81
CA ASN A 241 2.69 -10.15 -14.22
C ASN A 241 2.44 -8.71 -13.74
N ILE A 242 3.39 -8.07 -13.04
CA ILE A 242 3.29 -6.65 -12.66
C ILE A 242 2.99 -5.79 -13.89
N ARG A 243 3.77 -5.96 -14.96
CA ARG A 243 3.60 -5.18 -16.20
C ARG A 243 2.24 -5.41 -16.85
N VAL A 244 1.79 -6.66 -16.92
CA VAL A 244 0.50 -7.02 -17.51
C VAL A 244 -0.66 -6.44 -16.70
N THR A 245 -0.61 -6.55 -15.37
CA THR A 245 -1.63 -6.01 -14.46
C THR A 245 -1.75 -4.50 -14.61
N VAL A 246 -0.63 -3.77 -14.53
CA VAL A 246 -0.63 -2.29 -14.74
C VAL A 246 -1.16 -1.92 -16.13
N SER A 247 -0.81 -2.69 -17.16
CA SER A 247 -1.28 -2.42 -18.53
C SER A 247 -2.78 -2.68 -18.69
N ALA A 248 -3.29 -3.76 -18.11
CA ALA A 248 -4.70 -4.11 -18.13
C ALA A 248 -5.54 -3.08 -17.35
N ASP A 249 -5.08 -2.68 -16.17
CA ASP A 249 -5.74 -1.67 -15.36
C ASP A 249 -5.74 -0.31 -16.08
N LYS A 250 -4.62 0.08 -16.69
CA LYS A 250 -4.55 1.27 -17.53
C LYS A 250 -5.57 1.22 -18.67
N GLN A 251 -5.63 0.12 -19.40
CA GLN A 251 -6.58 -0.05 -20.50
C GLN A 251 -8.03 0.06 -20.01
N ASN A 252 -8.34 -0.54 -18.86
CA ASN A 252 -9.66 -0.44 -18.24
C ASN A 252 -9.98 1.02 -17.83
N VAL A 253 -9.04 1.73 -17.23
CA VAL A 253 -9.20 3.15 -16.85
C VAL A 253 -9.40 4.03 -18.09
N ASP A 254 -8.64 3.82 -19.15
CA ASP A 254 -8.78 4.55 -20.42
C ASP A 254 -10.17 4.29 -21.04
N TYR A 255 -10.62 3.03 -21.07
CA TYR A 255 -11.96 2.66 -21.54
C TYR A 255 -13.09 3.32 -20.71
N LEU A 256 -12.97 3.30 -19.39
CA LEU A 256 -13.94 3.94 -18.50
C LEU A 256 -13.99 5.45 -18.70
N LYS A 257 -12.83 6.09 -18.87
CA LYS A 257 -12.72 7.52 -19.14
C LYS A 257 -13.42 7.88 -20.46
N ASP A 258 -13.17 7.13 -21.53
CA ASP A 258 -13.76 7.38 -22.85
C ASP A 258 -15.29 7.19 -22.82
N THR A 259 -15.75 6.16 -22.13
CA THR A 259 -17.19 5.90 -21.92
C THR A 259 -17.84 7.04 -21.15
N GLN A 260 -17.26 7.45 -20.02
CA GLN A 260 -17.78 8.56 -19.22
C GLN A 260 -17.77 9.88 -19.99
N SER A 261 -16.74 10.15 -20.77
CA SER A 261 -16.66 11.34 -21.62
C SER A 261 -17.78 11.36 -22.67
N SER A 262 -18.05 10.22 -23.30
CA SER A 262 -19.11 10.07 -24.30
C SER A 262 -20.51 10.28 -23.69
N VAL A 263 -20.75 9.72 -22.51
CA VAL A 263 -22.00 9.92 -21.76
C VAL A 263 -22.16 11.38 -21.36
N ALA A 264 -21.10 12.01 -20.83
CA ALA A 264 -21.14 13.41 -20.43
C ALA A 264 -21.43 14.34 -21.62
N GLN A 265 -20.82 14.09 -22.78
CA GLN A 265 -21.09 14.85 -24.01
C GLN A 265 -22.55 14.69 -24.46
N SER A 266 -23.08 13.47 -24.40
CA SER A 266 -24.46 13.18 -24.78
C SER A 266 -25.46 13.89 -23.86
N LEU A 267 -25.23 13.81 -22.54
CA LEU A 267 -26.03 14.51 -21.53
C LEU A 267 -25.94 16.03 -21.70
N SER A 268 -24.75 16.56 -21.98
CA SER A 268 -24.55 17.99 -22.25
C SER A 268 -25.31 18.44 -23.49
N ALA A 269 -25.33 17.64 -24.56
CA ALA A 269 -26.08 17.98 -25.78
C ALA A 269 -27.60 17.97 -25.53
N THR A 270 -28.11 16.99 -24.78
CA THR A 270 -29.53 16.94 -24.39
C THR A 270 -29.90 18.12 -23.48
N TYR A 271 -29.05 18.44 -22.51
CA TYR A 271 -29.23 19.59 -21.62
C TYR A 271 -29.28 20.90 -22.42
N ASP A 272 -28.32 21.11 -23.32
CA ASP A 272 -28.31 22.26 -24.22
C ASP A 272 -29.59 22.28 -25.07
N THR A 273 -30.05 21.17 -25.60
CA THR A 273 -31.30 21.15 -26.41
C THR A 273 -32.54 21.53 -25.60
N LEU A 274 -32.60 21.16 -24.31
CA LEU A 274 -33.75 21.43 -23.45
C LEU A 274 -33.75 22.85 -22.85
N VAL A 275 -32.57 23.34 -22.44
CA VAL A 275 -32.44 24.58 -21.66
C VAL A 275 -31.97 25.74 -22.51
N LYS A 276 -31.24 25.47 -23.59
CA LYS A 276 -30.72 26.52 -24.46
C LYS A 276 -31.83 26.92 -25.42
N VAL A 277 -32.23 28.18 -25.29
CA VAL A 277 -33.17 28.79 -26.21
C VAL A 277 -32.47 29.01 -27.55
N ASP A 278 -33.10 28.56 -28.63
CA ASP A 278 -32.69 28.89 -29.98
C ASP A 278 -33.01 30.37 -30.24
N LYS A 279 -31.98 31.20 -30.38
CA LYS A 279 -32.11 32.66 -30.59
C LYS A 279 -32.89 32.99 -31.85
N ASP A 280 -32.81 32.14 -32.88
CA ASP A 280 -33.53 32.38 -34.12
C ASP A 280 -35.02 32.08 -33.93
N SER A 281 -35.36 31.02 -33.19
CA SER A 281 -36.75 30.74 -32.78
C SER A 281 -37.30 31.85 -31.89
N GLU A 282 -36.52 32.31 -30.91
CA GLU A 282 -36.98 33.39 -30.04
C GLU A 282 -37.16 34.71 -30.79
N MET A 283 -36.27 35.04 -31.74
CA MET A 283 -36.42 36.20 -32.62
C MET A 283 -37.70 36.12 -33.46
N VAL A 284 -38.01 34.95 -34.03
CA VAL A 284 -39.24 34.74 -34.80
C VAL A 284 -40.48 34.95 -33.93
N ASP A 285 -40.49 34.41 -32.72
CA ASP A 285 -41.60 34.60 -31.79
C ASP A 285 -41.69 36.06 -31.33
N LEU A 286 -40.56 36.75 -31.14
CA LEU A 286 -40.51 38.18 -30.82
C LEU A 286 -41.07 39.03 -31.97
N ILE A 287 -40.74 38.72 -33.22
CA ILE A 287 -41.33 39.37 -34.42
C ILE A 287 -42.84 39.11 -34.48
N LYS A 288 -43.31 37.88 -34.21
CA LYS A 288 -44.75 37.58 -34.15
C LYS A 288 -45.44 38.40 -33.07
N PHE A 289 -44.86 38.51 -31.87
CA PHE A 289 -45.42 39.32 -30.79
C PHE A 289 -45.44 40.81 -31.13
N GLN A 290 -44.40 41.34 -31.76
CA GLN A 290 -44.37 42.73 -32.24
C GLN A 290 -45.44 42.98 -33.31
N ALA A 291 -45.55 42.10 -34.30
CA ALA A 291 -46.55 42.19 -35.36
C ALA A 291 -47.99 42.10 -34.80
N ALA A 292 -48.23 41.19 -33.85
CA ALA A 292 -49.51 41.07 -33.16
C ALA A 292 -49.85 42.32 -32.34
N TYR A 293 -48.87 42.91 -31.66
CA TYR A 293 -49.05 44.15 -30.90
C TYR A 293 -49.37 45.33 -31.81
N GLU A 294 -48.65 45.47 -32.93
CA GLU A 294 -48.92 46.52 -33.92
C GLU A 294 -50.30 46.36 -34.55
N ALA A 295 -50.71 45.14 -34.86
CA ALA A 295 -52.06 44.84 -35.37
C ALA A 295 -53.14 45.19 -34.34
N ASN A 296 -52.96 44.82 -33.08
CA ASN A 296 -53.88 45.17 -31.99
C ASN A 296 -53.96 46.68 -31.77
N ALA A 297 -52.83 47.39 -31.84
CA ALA A 297 -52.80 48.84 -31.74
C ALA A 297 -53.55 49.51 -32.90
N LYS A 298 -53.37 49.04 -34.14
CA LYS A 298 -54.15 49.51 -35.30
C LYS A 298 -55.64 49.23 -35.14
N LEU A 299 -56.02 48.05 -34.65
CA LEU A 299 -57.41 47.70 -34.34
C LEU A 299 -58.01 48.67 -33.31
N ILE A 300 -57.29 48.98 -32.24
CA ILE A 300 -57.74 49.95 -31.22
C ILE A 300 -57.88 51.34 -31.83
N THR A 301 -56.94 51.79 -32.66
CA THR A 301 -57.03 53.08 -33.35
C THR A 301 -58.24 53.14 -34.27
N ILE A 302 -58.49 52.09 -35.06
CA ILE A 302 -59.67 52.00 -35.93
C ILE A 302 -60.95 52.01 -35.08
N VAL A 303 -60.99 51.30 -33.96
CA VAL A 303 -62.12 51.33 -33.02
C VAL A 303 -62.31 52.74 -32.44
N ASP A 304 -61.25 53.45 -32.05
CA ASP A 304 -61.31 54.83 -31.57
C ASP A 304 -61.82 55.79 -32.66
N GLU A 305 -61.37 55.64 -33.90
CA GLU A 305 -61.86 56.39 -35.06
C GLU A 305 -63.34 56.09 -35.37
N MET A 306 -63.75 54.82 -35.28
CA MET A 306 -65.16 54.42 -35.43
C MET A 306 -66.02 54.99 -34.30
N LEU A 307 -65.55 54.96 -33.04
CA LEU A 307 -66.24 55.56 -31.90
C LEU A 307 -66.38 57.08 -32.06
N LYS A 308 -65.31 57.77 -32.48
CA LYS A 308 -65.34 59.20 -32.80
C LYS A 308 -66.31 59.52 -33.93
N THR A 309 -66.37 58.69 -34.96
CA THR A 309 -67.32 58.87 -36.08
C THR A 309 -68.76 58.72 -35.61
N ILE A 310 -69.07 57.69 -34.80
CA ILE A 310 -70.40 57.49 -34.22
C ILE A 310 -70.79 58.63 -33.28
N LEU A 311 -69.84 59.12 -32.47
CA LEU A 311 -70.07 60.27 -31.58
C LEU A 311 -70.23 61.59 -32.36
N GLY A 312 -69.49 61.76 -33.45
CA GLY A 312 -69.58 62.92 -34.34
C GLY A 312 -70.84 62.95 -35.19
N MET A 313 -71.51 61.81 -35.38
CA MET A 313 -72.85 61.73 -36.00
C MET A 313 -73.98 62.14 -35.06
N LYS A 314 -73.69 62.42 -33.77
CA LYS A 314 -74.65 62.96 -32.82
C LYS A 314 -74.48 64.48 -32.66
N GLN A 315 -74.76 65.23 -33.74
CA GLN A 315 -75.21 66.63 -33.74
C GLN A 315 -76.17 66.84 -34.89
#